data_AF-A0A7C1TY83-F1
#
_entry.id   AF-A0A7C1TY83-F1
#
_cell.length_a   1.000
_cell.length_b   1.000
_cell.length_c   1.000
_cell.angle_alpha   90.00
_cell.angle_beta   90.00
_cell.angle_gamma   90.00
#
_symmetry.space_group_name_H-M   'P 1'
#
loop_
_entity.id
_entity.type
_entity.pdbx_description
1 polymer ?
#
loop_
_entity_poly.entity_id
_entity_poly.type
_entity_poly.pdbx_seq_one_letter_code
_entity_poly.pdbx_strand_id
1 'polypeptide(L)'
;MDSPMPEQIRFLFNNSNGVIKGLIVFFIVRSKMKNNFTVGPLVTGENGDVLLTKYLVEEVISNSKNDFPMDYAGELIDCDLLGVLVESKTQLEDRVKRLNVFYPDNAFALQEMLENSANNTDSLYKEIEFPIKDNEIIVDVA
;
A
#
# COMPACT_ATOMS: atom_id res chain seq x y z
N MET A 1 19.48 -9.48 -15.42
CA MET A 1 18.78 -9.99 -14.22
C MET A 1 17.31 -9.75 -14.45
N ASP A 2 16.49 -10.77 -14.34
CA ASP A 2 15.04 -10.60 -14.48
C ASP A 2 14.55 -9.71 -13.34
N SER A 3 13.71 -8.73 -13.67
CA SER A 3 13.12 -7.83 -12.68
C SER A 3 12.32 -8.66 -11.68
N PRO A 4 12.46 -8.41 -10.36
CA PRO A 4 11.77 -9.22 -9.35
C PRO A 4 10.26 -8.96 -9.35
N MET A 5 9.77 -7.95 -10.07
CA MET A 5 8.38 -7.54 -10.17
C MET A 5 7.96 -7.48 -11.65
N PRO A 6 6.76 -7.97 -12.02
CA PRO A 6 6.19 -7.70 -13.33
C PRO A 6 5.92 -6.18 -13.50
N GLU A 7 5.66 -5.74 -14.73
CA GLU A 7 5.39 -4.31 -15.01
C GLU A 7 4.19 -3.77 -14.21
N GLN A 8 3.22 -4.64 -13.91
CA GLN A 8 2.09 -4.33 -13.04
C GLN A 8 1.56 -5.59 -12.35
N ILE A 9 1.02 -5.40 -11.16
CA ILE A 9 0.26 -6.42 -10.42
C ILE A 9 -1.13 -5.83 -10.14
N ARG A 10 -2.17 -6.59 -10.48
CA ARG A 10 -3.55 -6.22 -10.17
C ARG A 10 -4.01 -6.87 -8.87
N PHE A 11 -4.49 -6.08 -7.93
CA PHE A 11 -5.10 -6.55 -6.69
C PHE A 11 -6.60 -6.38 -6.75
N LEU A 12 -7.35 -7.45 -6.49
CA LEU A 12 -8.81 -7.43 -6.42
C LEU A 12 -9.26 -7.63 -4.97
N PHE A 13 -9.90 -6.63 -4.39
CA PHE A 13 -10.34 -6.63 -3.00
C PHE A 13 -11.81 -7.02 -2.88
N ASN A 14 -12.11 -8.02 -2.05
CA ASN A 14 -13.46 -8.50 -1.80
C ASN A 14 -13.72 -8.81 -0.31
N ASN A 15 -14.98 -8.92 0.06
CA ASN A 15 -15.45 -9.49 1.32
C ASN A 15 -16.64 -10.42 1.05
N SER A 16 -17.31 -10.86 2.12
CA SER A 16 -18.52 -11.70 2.05
C SER A 16 -19.67 -11.10 1.23
N ASN A 17 -19.70 -9.78 1.02
CA ASN A 17 -20.72 -9.06 0.25
C ASN A 17 -20.29 -8.77 -1.21
N GLY A 18 -19.08 -9.17 -1.62
CA GLY A 18 -18.55 -8.96 -2.96
C GLY A 18 -17.35 -8.00 -3.00
N VAL A 19 -17.13 -7.36 -4.16
CA VAL A 19 -16.01 -6.43 -4.36
C VAL A 19 -16.18 -5.15 -3.52
N ILE A 20 -15.07 -4.60 -3.03
CA ILE A 20 -15.08 -3.42 -2.17
C ILE A 20 -14.51 -2.22 -2.91
N LYS A 21 -15.34 -1.21 -3.11
CA LYS A 21 -14.99 0.06 -3.76
C LYS A 21 -14.61 1.11 -2.72
N GLY A 22 -13.75 2.05 -3.07
CA GLY A 22 -13.39 3.16 -2.18
C GLY A 22 -12.60 2.73 -0.93
N LEU A 23 -11.97 1.56 -0.95
CA LEU A 23 -11.15 1.06 0.16
C LEU A 23 -9.74 1.65 0.05
N ILE A 24 -9.27 2.30 1.12
CA ILE A 24 -7.89 2.77 1.25
C ILE A 24 -6.99 1.59 1.59
N VAL A 25 -5.95 1.41 0.79
CA VAL A 25 -4.98 0.33 0.92
C VAL A 25 -3.55 0.86 0.79
N PHE A 26 -2.62 0.20 1.46
CA PHE A 26 -1.19 0.41 1.32
C PHE A 26 -0.52 -0.89 0.91
N PHE A 27 0.62 -0.78 0.24
CA PHE A 27 1.46 -1.93 -0.09
C PHE A 27 2.82 -1.79 0.60
N ILE A 28 3.23 -2.83 1.30
CA ILE A 28 4.52 -2.90 1.97
C ILE A 28 5.47 -3.70 1.09
N VAL A 29 6.43 -3.03 0.48
CA VAL A 29 7.48 -3.68 -0.30
C VAL A 29 8.61 -4.06 0.66
N ARG A 30 8.79 -5.35 0.90
CA ARG A 30 9.77 -5.86 1.85
C ARG A 30 11.17 -5.80 1.24
N SER A 31 12.08 -5.10 1.91
CA SER A 31 13.48 -4.97 1.50
C SER A 31 14.38 -5.86 2.34
N LYS A 32 15.39 -6.47 1.72
CA LYS A 32 16.43 -7.24 2.43
C LYS A 32 17.51 -6.38 3.06
N MET A 33 17.57 -5.08 2.73
CA MET A 33 18.70 -4.23 3.07
C MET A 33 18.51 -3.49 4.40
N LYS A 34 17.40 -2.75 4.53
CA LYS A 34 17.07 -1.96 5.74
C LYS A 34 15.56 -1.94 6.00
N ASN A 35 14.93 -0.77 5.88
CA ASN A 35 13.51 -0.58 6.13
C ASN A 35 12.68 -0.97 4.90
N ASN A 36 11.46 -1.42 5.16
CA ASN A 36 10.48 -1.73 4.13
C ASN A 36 9.89 -0.44 3.56
N PHE A 37 9.54 -0.44 2.29
CA PHE A 37 8.92 0.71 1.64
C PHE A 37 7.40 0.60 1.73
N THR A 38 6.71 1.71 1.95
CA THR A 38 5.24 1.75 1.94
C THR A 38 4.77 2.54 0.73
N VAL A 39 4.05 1.88 -0.16
CA VAL A 39 3.41 2.49 -1.34
C VAL A 39 1.96 2.77 -1.02
N GLY A 40 1.51 3.99 -1.28
CA GLY A 40 0.15 4.46 -1.02
C GLY A 40 0.12 5.75 -0.20
N PRO A 41 -1.07 6.20 0.23
CA PRO A 41 -2.36 5.49 0.14
C PRO A 41 -2.87 5.33 -1.31
N LEU A 42 -3.47 4.19 -1.62
CA LEU A 42 -4.20 3.93 -2.87
C LEU A 42 -5.66 3.59 -2.54
N VAL A 43 -6.57 3.80 -3.50
CA VAL A 43 -8.01 3.56 -3.31
C VAL A 43 -8.51 2.57 -4.35
N THR A 44 -9.29 1.58 -3.91
CA THR A 44 -9.92 0.63 -4.83
C THR A 44 -10.90 1.32 -5.76
N GLY A 45 -10.80 1.00 -7.05
CA GLY A 45 -11.69 1.53 -8.07
C GLY A 45 -13.09 0.91 -8.06
N GLU A 46 -13.88 1.21 -9.09
CA GLU A 46 -15.25 0.72 -9.25
C GLU A 46 -15.39 -0.81 -9.34
N ASN A 47 -14.33 -1.52 -9.72
CA ASN A 47 -14.32 -2.99 -9.75
C ASN A 47 -13.70 -3.60 -8.49
N GLY A 48 -13.41 -2.77 -7.48
CA GLY A 48 -12.70 -3.18 -6.26
C GLY A 48 -11.21 -3.48 -6.50
N ASP A 49 -10.63 -2.97 -7.58
CA ASP A 49 -9.25 -3.24 -7.95
C ASP A 49 -8.30 -2.07 -7.71
N VAL A 50 -7.03 -2.42 -7.47
CA VAL A 50 -5.89 -1.50 -7.46
C VAL A 50 -4.81 -2.07 -8.35
N LEU A 51 -4.26 -1.24 -9.25
CA LEU A 51 -3.09 -1.58 -10.05
C LEU A 51 -1.84 -1.04 -9.37
N LEU A 52 -0.96 -1.94 -8.92
CA LEU A 52 0.37 -1.58 -8.44
C LEU A 52 1.35 -1.72 -9.60
N THR A 53 1.82 -0.59 -10.13
CA THR A 53 2.80 -0.59 -11.22
C THR A 53 4.21 -0.63 -10.67
N LYS A 54 5.11 -1.25 -11.43
CA LYS A 54 6.54 -1.26 -11.12
C LYS A 54 7.11 0.15 -11.00
N TYR A 55 6.72 1.05 -11.91
CA TYR A 55 7.14 2.45 -11.89
C TYR A 55 6.79 3.13 -10.56
N LEU A 56 5.56 2.96 -10.06
CA LEU A 56 5.14 3.56 -8.79
C LEU A 56 5.98 3.04 -7.62
N VAL A 57 6.29 1.74 -7.61
CA VAL A 57 7.15 1.14 -6.59
C VAL A 57 8.57 1.71 -6.65
N GLU A 58 9.16 1.77 -7.84
CA GLU A 58 10.51 2.32 -8.05
C GLU A 58 10.59 3.80 -7.65
N GLU A 59 9.56 4.59 -7.96
CA GLU A 59 9.44 5.99 -7.57
C GLU A 59 9.41 6.15 -6.04
N VAL A 60 8.59 5.35 -5.34
CA VAL A 60 8.54 5.36 -3.86
C VAL A 60 9.87 4.94 -3.25
N ILE A 61 10.55 3.93 -3.79
CA ILE A 61 11.88 3.51 -3.32
C ILE A 61 12.88 4.65 -3.47
N SER A 62 12.90 5.29 -4.65
CA SER A 62 13.77 6.42 -4.95
C SER A 62 13.51 7.59 -4.01
N ASN A 63 12.25 8.00 -3.84
CA ASN A 63 11.87 9.11 -2.97
C ASN A 63 12.21 8.83 -1.50
N SER A 64 11.91 7.62 -1.00
CA SER A 64 12.24 7.24 0.38
C SER A 64 13.74 7.30 0.67
N LYS A 65 14.58 6.92 -0.30
CA LYS A 65 16.04 7.02 -0.20
C LYS A 65 16.53 8.47 -0.23
N ASN A 66 15.88 9.33 -1.01
CA ASN A 66 16.26 10.73 -1.09
C ASN A 66 15.85 11.50 0.18
N ASP A 67 14.67 11.21 0.71
CA ASP A 67 14.15 11.87 1.91
C ASP A 67 14.85 11.38 3.18
N PHE A 68 15.15 10.08 3.27
CA PHE A 68 15.80 9.46 4.44
C PHE A 68 16.92 8.49 4.03
N PRO A 69 18.05 9.00 3.51
CA PRO A 69 19.16 8.17 3.00
C PRO A 69 19.84 7.31 4.08
N MET A 70 19.69 7.68 5.35
CA MET A 70 20.21 6.91 6.47
C MET A 70 19.31 5.72 6.84
N ASP A 71 18.01 5.81 6.55
CA ASP A 71 17.00 4.84 6.97
C ASP A 71 16.65 3.87 5.85
N TYR A 72 16.68 4.31 4.59
CA TYR A 72 16.34 3.48 3.44
C TYR A 72 17.56 3.19 2.57
N ALA A 73 17.64 1.95 2.11
CA ALA A 73 18.68 1.48 1.21
C ALA A 73 18.13 0.37 0.31
N GLY A 74 18.87 0.08 -0.76
CA GLY A 74 18.52 -0.94 -1.75
C GLY A 74 17.78 -0.37 -2.95
N GLU A 75 17.35 -1.28 -3.81
CA GLU A 75 16.56 -1.07 -5.02
C GLU A 75 15.46 -2.11 -5.09
N LEU A 76 14.58 -2.03 -6.11
CA LEU A 76 13.51 -3.02 -6.27
C LEU A 76 14.06 -4.45 -6.34
N ILE A 77 15.25 -4.66 -6.93
CA ILE A 77 15.91 -5.98 -7.00
C ILE A 77 16.26 -6.59 -5.64
N ASP A 78 16.35 -5.76 -4.59
CA ASP A 78 16.61 -6.21 -3.22
C ASP A 78 15.32 -6.56 -2.46
N CYS A 79 14.16 -6.46 -3.13
CA CYS A 79 12.85 -6.74 -2.57
C CYS A 79 12.31 -8.08 -3.07
N ASP A 80 11.73 -8.89 -2.18
CA ASP A 80 11.26 -10.24 -2.52
C ASP A 80 9.82 -10.56 -2.12
N LEU A 81 9.20 -9.73 -1.28
CA LEU A 81 7.82 -9.90 -0.83
C LEU A 81 7.05 -8.57 -0.92
N LEU A 82 5.75 -8.71 -1.20
CA LEU A 82 4.80 -7.63 -1.14
C LEU A 82 3.74 -7.92 -0.08
N GLY A 83 3.63 -7.06 0.91
CA GLY A 83 2.52 -7.03 1.86
C GLY A 83 1.40 -6.13 1.36
N VAL A 84 0.15 -6.54 1.54
CA VAL A 84 -1.01 -5.64 1.44
C VAL A 84 -1.41 -5.26 2.85
N LEU A 85 -1.50 -3.96 3.14
CA LEU A 85 -1.95 -3.42 4.41
C LEU A 85 -3.27 -2.69 4.20
N VAL A 86 -4.32 -3.20 4.84
CA VAL A 86 -5.59 -2.50 5.00
C VAL A 86 -5.71 -2.11 6.48
N GLU A 87 -6.07 -0.87 6.74
CA GLU A 87 -6.27 -0.33 8.09
C GLU A 87 -7.75 0.02 8.30
N SER A 88 -8.24 -0.13 9.52
CA SER A 88 -9.57 0.37 9.89
C SER A 88 -9.61 1.89 9.91
N LYS A 89 -10.82 2.48 9.93
CA LYS A 89 -11.01 3.93 10.03
C LYS A 89 -10.27 4.51 11.23
N THR A 90 -10.37 3.91 12.41
CA THR A 90 -9.68 4.40 13.61
C THR A 90 -8.15 4.37 13.44
N GLN A 91 -7.61 3.32 12.83
CA GLN A 91 -6.18 3.22 12.55
C GLN A 91 -5.72 4.29 11.53
N LEU A 92 -6.53 4.55 10.50
CA LEU A 92 -6.30 5.62 9.52
C LEU A 92 -6.36 7.00 10.16
N GLU A 93 -7.34 7.27 11.04
CA GLU A 93 -7.42 8.53 11.80
C GLU A 93 -6.19 8.74 12.69
N ASP A 94 -5.72 7.68 13.34
CA ASP A 94 -4.48 7.74 14.13
C ASP A 94 -3.24 7.95 13.25
N ARG A 95 -3.23 7.36 12.04
CA ARG A 95 -2.18 7.63 11.05
C ARG A 95 -2.20 9.10 10.60
N VAL A 96 -3.36 9.68 10.32
CA VAL A 96 -3.51 11.12 10.00
C VAL A 96 -2.92 11.97 11.13
N LYS A 97 -3.26 11.68 12.40
CA LYS A 97 -2.69 12.41 13.55
C LYS A 97 -1.17 12.33 13.59
N ARG A 98 -0.59 11.15 13.37
CA ARG A 98 0.88 10.96 13.34
C ARG A 98 1.53 11.70 12.18
N LEU A 99 0.94 11.62 10.98
CA LEU A 99 1.43 12.31 9.80
C LEU A 99 1.36 13.81 9.98
N ASN A 100 0.29 14.36 10.58
CA ASN A 100 0.11 15.80 10.71
C ASN A 100 1.23 16.50 11.51
N VAL A 101 1.97 15.76 12.34
CA VAL A 101 3.12 16.28 13.10
C VAL A 101 4.34 16.54 12.21
N PHE A 102 4.59 15.69 11.22
CA PHE A 102 5.85 15.67 10.45
C PHE A 102 5.66 15.86 8.93
N TYR A 103 4.48 15.50 8.41
CA TYR A 103 4.09 15.49 7.00
C TYR A 103 2.63 15.99 6.84
N PRO A 104 2.36 17.28 7.10
CA PRO A 104 0.99 17.82 7.11
C PRO A 104 0.27 17.69 5.77
N ASP A 105 0.98 17.83 4.64
CA ASP A 105 0.38 17.67 3.31
C ASP A 105 -0.11 16.23 3.08
N ASN A 106 0.70 15.25 3.48
CA ASN A 106 0.31 13.83 3.41
C ASN A 106 -0.86 13.51 4.35
N ALA A 107 -0.92 14.17 5.51
CA ALA A 107 -2.02 14.03 6.46
C ALA A 107 -3.33 14.58 5.89
N PHE A 108 -3.27 15.77 5.26
CA PHE A 108 -4.41 16.40 4.61
C PHE A 108 -4.95 15.53 3.47
N ALA A 109 -4.09 15.05 2.58
CA ALA A 109 -4.48 14.17 1.48
C ALA A 109 -5.15 12.88 1.98
N LEU A 110 -4.57 12.23 3.01
CA LEU A 110 -5.17 11.02 3.58
C LEU A 110 -6.52 11.32 4.26
N GLN A 111 -6.67 12.49 4.88
CA GLN A 111 -7.92 12.90 5.50
C GLN A 111 -9.03 13.11 4.47
N GLU A 112 -8.75 13.77 3.34
CA GLU A 112 -9.72 13.92 2.24
C GLU A 112 -10.15 12.56 1.68
N MET A 113 -9.22 11.62 1.53
CA MET A 113 -9.53 10.26 1.07
C MET A 113 -10.43 9.51 2.06
N LEU A 114 -10.24 9.73 3.36
CA LEU A 114 -10.97 9.02 4.42
C LEU A 114 -12.46 9.36 4.44
N GLU A 115 -12.84 10.59 4.10
CA GLU A 115 -14.23 11.10 4.17
C GLU A 115 -15.22 10.23 3.39
N ASN A 116 -14.78 9.64 2.28
CA ASN A 116 -15.61 8.81 1.40
C ASN A 116 -15.14 7.35 1.33
N SER A 117 -14.30 6.92 2.28
CA SER A 117 -13.69 5.60 2.25
C SER A 117 -14.61 4.48 2.77
N ALA A 118 -14.37 3.27 2.29
CA ALA A 118 -15.03 2.05 2.75
C ALA A 118 -14.40 1.43 4.01
N ASN A 119 -13.37 2.05 4.60
CA ASN A 119 -12.61 1.54 5.75
C ASN A 119 -13.39 1.60 7.09
N ASN A 120 -14.73 1.57 7.08
CA ASN A 120 -15.57 1.88 8.23
C ASN A 120 -15.67 0.76 9.28
N THR A 121 -15.06 -0.41 9.06
CA THR A 121 -15.14 -1.54 9.99
C THR A 121 -13.81 -1.79 10.69
N ASP A 122 -13.85 -1.93 12.01
CA ASP A 122 -12.68 -2.15 12.88
C ASP A 122 -11.93 -3.47 12.65
N SER A 123 -12.56 -4.41 11.93
CA SER A 123 -11.99 -5.72 11.61
C SER A 123 -11.13 -5.77 10.35
N LEU A 124 -11.00 -4.67 9.60
CA LEU A 124 -10.28 -4.62 8.31
C LEU A 124 -8.75 -4.55 8.44
N TYR A 125 -8.14 -5.19 9.44
CA TYR A 125 -6.68 -5.35 9.46
C TYR A 125 -6.31 -6.65 8.76
N LYS A 126 -5.72 -6.53 7.56
CA LYS A 126 -5.02 -7.63 6.92
C LYS A 126 -3.65 -7.19 6.48
N GLU A 127 -2.68 -8.02 6.85
CA GLU A 127 -1.34 -8.04 6.29
C GLU A 127 -1.19 -9.40 5.63
N ILE A 128 -1.25 -9.43 4.29
CA ILE A 128 -1.05 -10.66 3.52
C ILE A 128 0.17 -10.46 2.64
N GLU A 129 1.11 -11.40 2.74
CA GLU A 129 2.35 -11.38 1.97
C GLU A 129 2.21 -12.25 0.71
N PHE A 130 2.65 -11.70 -0.40
CA PHE A 130 2.64 -12.34 -1.71
C PHE A 130 4.05 -12.31 -2.31
N PRO A 131 4.44 -13.35 -3.07
CA PRO A 131 5.62 -13.26 -3.90
C PRO A 131 5.39 -12.20 -4.99
N ILE A 132 6.43 -11.42 -5.29
CA ILE A 132 6.37 -10.35 -6.32
C ILE A 132 6.37 -10.94 -7.75
N LYS A 133 5.75 -12.09 -7.99
CA LYS A 133 5.78 -12.80 -9.28
C LYS A 133 4.42 -12.93 -9.94
N ASP A 134 3.36 -12.70 -9.19
CA ASP A 134 1.99 -12.84 -9.66
C ASP A 134 1.54 -11.58 -10.39
N ASN A 135 0.76 -11.72 -11.46
CA ASN A 135 0.20 -10.59 -12.21
C ASN A 135 -1.18 -10.16 -11.69
N GLU A 136 -1.88 -11.05 -10.99
CA GLU A 136 -3.19 -10.80 -10.38
C GLU A 136 -3.27 -11.52 -9.03
N ILE A 137 -3.76 -10.82 -8.02
CA ILE A 137 -3.87 -11.29 -6.63
C ILE A 137 -5.27 -10.94 -6.10
N ILE A 138 -5.95 -11.93 -5.52
CA ILE A 138 -7.24 -11.74 -4.86
C ILE A 138 -7.00 -11.56 -3.36
N VAL A 139 -7.51 -10.45 -2.81
CA VAL A 139 -7.39 -10.08 -1.40
C VAL A 139 -8.79 -10.10 -0.78
N ASP A 140 -9.08 -11.20 -0.08
CA ASP A 140 -10.26 -11.25 0.77
C ASP A 140 -9.97 -10.47 2.06
N VAL A 141 -10.82 -9.51 2.42
CA VAL A 141 -10.74 -8.68 3.64
C VAL A 141 -11.84 -8.95 4.66
N ALA A 142 -12.63 -10.03 4.47
CA ALA A 142 -13.61 -10.51 5.45
C ALA A 142 -12.97 -11.01 6.76
#